data_AF-A0A183U3I7-F1
#
_entry.id   AF-A0A183U3I7-F1
#
_cell.length_a   1.000
_cell.length_b   1.000
_cell.length_c   1.000
_cell.angle_alpha   90.00
_cell.angle_beta   90.00
_cell.angle_gamma   90.00
#
_symmetry.space_group_name_H-M   'P 1'
#
loop_
_entity.id
_entity.type
_entity.pdbx_description
1 polymer ?
#
loop_
_entity_poly.entity_id
_entity_poly.type
_entity_poly.pdbx_seq_one_letter_code
_entity_poly.pdbx_strand_id
1 'polypeptide(L)'
;MSMLFQWFATTALLPNDSMGAALEQLKTDFVSDWINLAVTNHYDVFIETLMPNPPEYAQVGGVWDKFSTKKEQMREGLSKLLAIMPYDIITLSTWNKIIPHWLQTICEQIADEHLPELKILLW
;
A
#
# COMPACT_ATOMS: atom_id res chain seq x y z
N MET A 1 5.31 2.93 -8.98
CA MET A 1 4.75 1.75 -8.27
C MET A 1 3.39 2.03 -7.61
N SER A 2 3.12 3.24 -7.11
CA SER A 2 1.84 3.60 -6.43
C SER A 2 0.54 3.14 -7.13
N MET A 3 0.40 3.38 -8.44
CA MET A 3 -0.79 2.93 -9.21
C MET A 3 -0.93 1.42 -9.29
N LEU A 4 0.19 0.68 -9.29
CA LEU A 4 0.17 -0.77 -9.28
C LEU A 4 -0.32 -1.28 -7.92
N PHE A 5 0.15 -0.71 -6.82
CA PHE A 5 -0.32 -1.08 -5.48
C PHE A 5 -1.81 -0.71 -5.28
N GLN A 6 -2.26 0.40 -5.87
CA GLN A 6 -3.70 0.71 -5.94
C GLN A 6 -4.48 -0.36 -6.70
N TRP A 7 -3.94 -0.87 -7.81
CA TRP A 7 -4.57 -1.94 -8.58
C TRP A 7 -4.64 -3.24 -7.76
N PHE A 8 -3.59 -3.60 -7.00
CA PHE A 8 -3.63 -4.72 -6.05
C PHE A 8 -4.76 -4.55 -5.02
N ALA A 9 -4.82 -3.39 -4.36
CA ALA A 9 -5.86 -3.10 -3.36
C ALA A 9 -7.27 -3.13 -3.95
N THR A 10 -7.45 -2.62 -5.17
CA THR A 10 -8.77 -2.56 -5.83
C THR A 10 -9.24 -3.94 -6.27
N THR A 11 -8.35 -4.74 -6.84
CA THR A 11 -8.68 -6.10 -7.32
C THR A 11 -8.84 -7.09 -6.18
N ALA A 12 -8.21 -6.87 -5.01
CA ALA A 12 -8.43 -7.66 -3.80
C ALA A 12 -9.88 -7.56 -3.26
N LEU A 13 -10.64 -6.54 -3.67
CA LEU A 13 -12.05 -6.37 -3.31
C LEU A 13 -13.01 -7.09 -4.27
N LEU A 14 -12.50 -7.69 -5.35
CA LEU A 14 -13.34 -8.41 -6.32
C LEU A 14 -13.92 -9.68 -5.69
N PRO A 15 -15.12 -10.11 -6.13
CA PRO A 15 -15.68 -11.38 -5.73
C PRO A 15 -14.74 -12.52 -6.15
N ASN A 16 -14.75 -13.62 -5.38
CA ASN A 16 -13.98 -14.82 -5.70
C ASN A 16 -14.65 -15.66 -6.79
N ASP A 17 -14.94 -15.04 -7.93
CA ASP A 17 -15.43 -15.67 -9.13
C ASP A 17 -14.27 -15.99 -10.09
N SER A 18 -14.59 -16.50 -11.28
CA SER A 18 -13.56 -16.86 -12.27
C SER A 18 -12.69 -15.69 -12.70
N MET A 19 -13.22 -14.46 -12.66
CA MET A 19 -12.46 -13.26 -13.02
C MET A 19 -11.52 -12.86 -11.88
N GLY A 20 -12.01 -12.86 -10.63
CA GLY A 20 -11.19 -12.62 -9.45
C GLY A 20 -10.04 -13.62 -9.34
N ALA A 21 -10.32 -14.91 -9.51
CA ALA A 21 -9.31 -15.96 -9.49
C ALA A 21 -8.25 -15.81 -10.60
N ALA A 22 -8.65 -15.44 -11.82
CA ALA A 22 -7.71 -15.21 -12.92
C ALA A 22 -6.80 -13.99 -12.66
N LEU A 23 -7.33 -12.93 -12.03
CA LEU A 23 -6.54 -11.77 -11.65
C LEU A 23 -5.56 -12.10 -10.51
N GLU A 24 -5.97 -12.88 -9.52
CA GLU A 24 -5.06 -13.34 -8.47
C GLU A 24 -3.94 -14.21 -9.03
N GLN A 25 -4.26 -15.13 -9.95
CA GLN A 25 -3.24 -15.91 -10.63
C GLN A 25 -2.27 -15.03 -11.44
N LEU A 26 -2.78 -14.01 -12.15
CA LEU A 26 -1.92 -13.06 -12.87
C LEU A 26 -0.96 -12.33 -11.92
N LYS A 27 -1.44 -11.97 -10.72
CA LYS A 27 -0.59 -11.32 -9.71
C LYS A 27 0.53 -12.24 -9.26
N THR A 28 0.18 -13.47 -8.85
CA THR A 28 1.15 -14.44 -8.32
C THR A 28 2.15 -14.89 -9.37
N ASP A 29 1.68 -15.18 -10.59
CA ASP A 29 2.48 -15.87 -11.60
C ASP A 29 3.38 -14.91 -12.40
N PHE A 30 3.06 -13.61 -12.43
CA PHE A 30 3.76 -12.65 -13.28
C PHE A 30 4.07 -11.33 -12.59
N VAL A 31 3.06 -10.69 -11.99
CA VAL A 31 3.22 -9.30 -11.52
C VAL A 31 4.15 -9.24 -10.31
N SER A 32 4.04 -10.18 -9.37
CA SER A 32 4.91 -10.23 -8.19
C SER A 32 6.39 -10.38 -8.56
N ASP A 33 6.72 -11.28 -9.49
CA ASP A 33 8.10 -11.45 -9.97
C ASP A 33 8.64 -10.19 -10.64
N TRP A 34 7.82 -9.54 -11.47
CA TRP A 34 8.19 -8.28 -12.11
C TRP A 34 8.40 -7.16 -11.08
N ILE A 35 7.55 -7.08 -10.05
CA ILE A 35 7.73 -6.13 -8.95
C ILE A 35 9.03 -6.43 -8.21
N ASN A 36 9.30 -7.69 -7.84
CA ASN A 36 10.52 -8.08 -7.14
C ASN A 36 11.79 -7.72 -7.94
N LEU A 37 11.76 -7.89 -9.26
CA LEU A 37 12.83 -7.42 -10.14
C LEU A 37 12.97 -5.89 -10.10
N ALA A 38 11.87 -5.15 -10.17
CA ALA A 38 11.89 -3.69 -10.09
C ALA A 38 12.39 -3.19 -8.73
N VAL A 39 11.99 -3.83 -7.63
CA VAL A 39 12.44 -3.56 -6.26
C VAL A 39 13.94 -3.80 -6.14
N THR A 40 14.46 -4.87 -6.74
CA THR A 40 15.91 -5.16 -6.73
C THR A 40 16.73 -4.08 -7.43
N ASN A 41 16.20 -3.49 -8.51
CA ASN A 41 16.89 -2.45 -9.27
C ASN A 41 16.69 -1.04 -8.72
N HIS A 42 15.56 -0.79 -8.06
CA HIS A 42 15.12 0.56 -7.63
C HIS A 42 14.52 0.54 -6.21
N TYR A 43 15.26 -0.04 -5.26
CA TYR A 43 14.80 -0.24 -3.89
C TYR A 43 14.41 1.05 -3.16
N ASP A 44 15.18 2.14 -3.36
CA ASP A 44 14.88 3.42 -2.70
C ASP A 44 13.54 4.00 -3.15
N VAL A 45 13.26 3.94 -4.45
CA VAL A 45 11.98 4.37 -5.03
C VAL A 45 10.83 3.52 -4.50
N PHE A 46 11.06 2.21 -4.34
CA PHE A 46 10.08 1.32 -3.74
C PHE A 46 9.76 1.74 -2.29
N ILE A 47 10.79 1.95 -1.46
CA ILE A 47 10.61 2.42 -0.08
C ILE A 47 9.83 3.72 -0.02
N GLU A 48 10.23 4.72 -0.82
CA GLU A 48 9.56 6.02 -0.87
C GLU A 48 8.08 5.92 -1.22
N THR A 49 7.71 4.99 -2.11
CA THR A 49 6.30 4.76 -2.47
C THR A 49 5.49 4.09 -1.36
N LEU A 50 6.13 3.44 -0.39
CA LEU A 50 5.49 2.81 0.76
C LEU A 50 5.46 3.71 2.01
N MET A 51 6.03 4.91 1.95
CA MET A 51 6.02 5.85 3.07
C MET A 51 4.60 6.41 3.29
N PRO A 52 4.23 6.75 4.54
CA PRO A 52 2.94 7.37 4.85
C PRO A 52 2.76 8.75 4.21
N ASN A 53 3.88 9.46 3.99
CA ASN A 53 3.94 10.71 3.26
C ASN A 53 4.97 10.53 2.12
N PRO A 54 4.58 9.91 0.99
CA PRO A 54 5.48 9.68 -0.12
C PRO A 54 5.82 11.01 -0.83
N PRO A 55 6.95 11.08 -1.56
CA PRO A 55 7.32 12.27 -2.33
C PRO A 55 6.31 12.55 -3.46
N GLU A 56 6.29 13.79 -3.97
CA GLU A 56 5.26 14.26 -4.92
C GLU A 56 5.13 13.39 -6.19
N TYR A 57 6.25 12.89 -6.74
CA TYR A 57 6.20 11.98 -7.89
C TYR A 57 5.57 10.61 -7.60
N ALA A 58 5.48 10.22 -6.33
CA ALA A 58 4.87 8.98 -5.88
C ALA A 58 3.41 9.18 -5.40
N GLN A 59 2.99 10.44 -5.21
CA GLN A 59 1.61 10.84 -4.91
C GLN A 59 0.74 10.81 -6.16
N VAL A 60 0.51 9.60 -6.70
CA VAL A 60 -0.22 9.42 -7.96
C VAL A 60 -1.57 8.76 -7.70
N GLY A 61 -2.64 9.42 -8.18
CA GLY A 61 -4.00 8.90 -8.23
C GLY A 61 -4.71 8.77 -6.88
N GLY A 62 -6.04 8.62 -6.94
CA GLY A 62 -6.89 8.35 -5.78
C GLY A 62 -6.81 9.46 -4.73
N VAL A 63 -6.36 9.10 -3.54
CA VAL A 63 -6.35 9.97 -2.35
C VAL A 63 -5.41 11.17 -2.38
N TRP A 64 -4.62 11.29 -3.45
CA TRP A 64 -3.74 12.44 -3.67
C TRP A 64 -4.42 13.57 -4.48
N ASP A 65 -5.68 13.39 -4.87
CA ASP A 65 -6.50 14.46 -5.43
C ASP A 65 -6.82 15.55 -4.38
N LYS A 66 -6.99 16.80 -4.84
CA LYS A 66 -7.08 18.02 -3.99
C LYS A 66 -8.16 18.01 -2.87
N PHE A 67 -9.09 17.06 -2.89
CA PHE A 67 -10.23 17.01 -1.97
C PHE A 67 -10.12 15.95 -0.87
N SER A 68 -9.05 15.14 -0.86
CA SER A 68 -8.90 14.08 0.13
C SER A 68 -8.35 14.60 1.47
N THR A 69 -8.94 14.11 2.55
CA THR A 69 -8.49 14.37 3.91
C THR A 69 -7.24 13.57 4.26
N LYS A 70 -6.46 14.02 5.25
CA LYS A 70 -5.30 13.27 5.77
C LYS A 70 -5.67 11.88 6.29
N LYS A 71 -6.86 11.75 6.88
CA LYS A 71 -7.41 10.47 7.33
C LYS A 71 -7.63 9.50 6.16
N GLU A 72 -8.22 9.98 5.07
CA GLU A 72 -8.40 9.15 3.87
C GLU A 72 -7.06 8.74 3.28
N GLN A 73 -6.09 9.68 3.20
CA GLN A 73 -4.73 9.42 2.71
C GLN A 73 -4.08 8.28 3.49
N MET A 74 -4.16 8.35 4.82
CA MET A 74 -3.64 7.34 5.72
C MET A 74 -4.31 5.97 5.50
N ARG A 75 -5.65 5.94 5.44
CA ARG A 75 -6.42 4.72 5.25
C ARG A 75 -6.07 4.03 3.94
N GLU A 76 -6.09 4.77 2.83
CA GLU A 76 -5.81 4.21 1.50
C GLU A 76 -4.35 3.75 1.38
N GLY A 77 -3.42 4.49 1.96
CA GLY A 77 -2.01 4.10 1.99
C GLY A 77 -1.76 2.80 2.77
N LEU A 78 -2.39 2.62 3.93
CA LEU A 78 -2.35 1.35 4.67
C LEU A 78 -3.00 0.22 3.87
N SER A 79 -4.15 0.47 3.23
CA SER A 79 -4.80 -0.53 2.37
C SER A 79 -3.88 -0.99 1.23
N LYS A 80 -3.14 -0.08 0.59
CA LYS A 80 -2.13 -0.42 -0.43
C LYS A 80 -1.01 -1.28 0.14
N LEU A 81 -0.49 -0.93 1.32
CA LEU A 81 0.57 -1.65 1.99
C LEU A 81 0.17 -3.09 2.33
N LEU A 82 -1.03 -3.25 2.90
CA LEU A 82 -1.59 -4.55 3.26
C LEU A 82 -1.93 -5.38 2.03
N ALA A 83 -2.39 -4.74 0.95
CA ALA A 83 -2.76 -5.43 -0.28
C ALA A 83 -1.57 -6.05 -1.03
N ILE A 84 -0.33 -5.64 -0.77
CA ILE A 84 0.87 -6.25 -1.39
C ILE A 84 1.60 -7.22 -0.45
N MET A 85 1.24 -7.25 0.83
CA MET A 85 1.86 -8.10 1.84
C MET A 85 1.77 -9.61 1.54
N PRO A 86 0.66 -10.17 1.00
CA PRO A 86 0.55 -11.60 0.73
C PRO A 86 1.45 -12.13 -0.39
N TYR A 87 2.11 -11.25 -1.14
CA TYR A 87 2.85 -11.60 -2.36
C TYR A 87 4.37 -11.63 -2.16
N ASP A 88 4.83 -11.66 -0.90
CA ASP A 88 6.25 -11.66 -0.52
C ASP A 88 7.10 -10.51 -1.10
N ILE A 89 6.44 -9.43 -1.55
CA ILE A 89 7.08 -8.20 -2.07
C ILE A 89 7.72 -7.41 -0.91
N ILE A 90 7.07 -7.41 0.27
CA ILE A 90 7.57 -6.71 1.46
C ILE A 90 8.34 -7.71 2.33
N THR A 91 9.66 -7.57 2.34
CA THR A 91 10.51 -8.32 3.27
C THR A 91 10.35 -7.83 4.71
N LEU A 92 10.70 -8.65 5.69
CA LEU A 92 10.74 -8.24 7.10
C LEU A 92 11.65 -7.03 7.35
N SER A 93 12.78 -6.93 6.63
CA SER A 93 13.67 -5.77 6.72
C SER A 93 13.01 -4.48 6.21
N THR A 94 12.28 -4.59 5.09
CA THR A 94 11.49 -3.49 4.51
C THR A 94 10.40 -3.07 5.49
N TRP A 95 9.65 -4.03 6.03
CA TRP A 95 8.60 -3.79 7.03
C TRP A 95 9.13 -3.03 8.26
N ASN A 96 10.22 -3.51 8.85
CA ASN A 96 10.84 -2.88 10.02
C ASN A 96 11.35 -1.47 9.74
N LYS A 97 11.67 -1.15 8.47
CA LYS A 97 12.06 0.20 8.05
C LYS A 97 10.85 1.13 7.93
N ILE A 98 9.74 0.67 7.34
CA ILE A 98 8.59 1.53 7.03
C ILE A 98 7.61 1.67 8.20
N ILE A 99 7.37 0.62 8.99
CA ILE A 99 6.32 0.61 10.01
C ILE A 99 6.50 1.69 11.10
N PRO A 100 7.71 2.05 11.57
CA PRO A 100 7.86 3.12 12.55
C PRO A 100 7.40 4.48 12.01
N HIS A 101 7.64 4.75 10.72
CA HIS A 101 7.18 5.99 10.08
C HIS A 101 5.67 6.05 9.98
N TRP A 102 5.02 4.93 9.64
CA TRP A 102 3.57 4.81 9.64
C TRP A 102 2.98 5.09 11.03
N LEU A 103 3.49 4.41 12.06
CA LEU A 103 3.02 4.59 13.43
C LEU A 103 3.22 6.03 13.92
N GLN A 104 4.40 6.61 13.67
CA GLN A 104 4.68 7.99 14.03
C GLN A 104 3.72 8.96 13.34
N THR A 105 3.51 8.81 12.03
CA THR A 105 2.63 9.70 11.26
C THR A 105 1.18 9.58 11.73
N ILE A 106 0.73 8.37 12.08
CA ILE A 106 -0.61 8.16 12.63
C ILE A 106 -0.75 8.91 13.96
N CYS A 107 0.21 8.77 14.87
CA CYS A 107 0.19 9.48 16.17
C CYS A 107 0.23 11.01 16.02
N GLU A 108 0.94 11.54 15.02
CA GLU A 108 1.09 12.98 14.82
C GLU A 108 -0.07 13.63 14.05
N GLN A 109 -0.65 12.92 13.08
CA GLN A 109 -1.56 13.51 12.09
C GLN A 109 -3.01 13.05 12.22
N ILE A 110 -3.30 12.04 13.04
CA ILE A 110 -4.65 11.50 13.22
C ILE A 110 -5.11 11.78 14.65
N ALA A 111 -6.24 12.46 14.78
CA ALA A 111 -6.87 12.69 16.07
C ALA A 111 -7.30 11.36 16.72
N ASP A 112 -7.23 11.29 18.06
CA ASP A 112 -7.52 10.07 18.83
C ASP A 112 -8.89 9.44 18.50
N GLU A 113 -9.87 10.27 18.17
CA GLU A 113 -11.23 9.88 17.76
C GLU A 113 -11.29 9.09 16.44
N HIS A 114 -10.27 9.18 15.58
CA HIS A 114 -10.21 8.48 14.30
C HIS A 114 -9.31 7.24 14.32
N LEU A 115 -8.54 7.03 15.41
CA LEU A 115 -7.69 5.84 15.59
C LEU A 115 -8.46 4.51 15.58
N PRO A 116 -9.69 4.39 16.13
CA PRO A 116 -10.44 3.14 16.10
C PRO A 116 -10.70 2.62 14.67
N GLU A 117 -10.91 3.52 13.71
CA GLU A 117 -11.16 3.16 12.32
C GLU A 117 -9.91 2.62 11.60
N LEU A 118 -8.72 3.09 11.99
CA LEU A 118 -7.45 2.59 11.47
C LEU A 118 -7.05 1.26 12.12
N LYS A 119 -7.44 1.02 13.38
CA LYS A 119 -7.19 -0.25 14.07
C LYS A 119 -7.84 -1.45 13.40
N ILE A 120 -8.98 -1.27 12.72
CA ILE A 120 -9.68 -2.33 11.99
C ILE A 120 -8.81 -2.90 10.85
N LEU A 121 -7.87 -2.12 10.33
CA LEU A 121 -6.97 -2.55 9.26
C LEU A 121 -5.71 -3.27 9.76
N LEU A 122 -5.40 -3.19 11.06
CA LEU A 122 -4.15 -3.69 11.65
C LEU A 122 -4.33 -4.99 12.46
N TRP A 123 -5.52 -5.61 12.40
CA TRP A 123 -5.90 -6.82 13.12
C TRP A 123 -6.42 -7.90 12.18
#